data_AF-A0A8D9DNJ4-F1
#
_entry.id   AF-A0A8D9DNJ4-F1
#
_cell.length_a   1.000
_cell.length_b   1.000
_cell.length_c   1.000
_cell.angle_alpha   90.00
_cell.angle_beta   90.00
_cell.angle_gamma   90.00
#
_symmetry.space_group_name_H-M   'P 1'
#
loop_
_entity.id
_entity.type
_entity.pdbx_description
1 polymer ?
#
loop_
_entity_poly.entity_id
_entity_poly.type
_entity_poly.pdbx_seq_one_letter_code
_entity_poly.pdbx_strand_id
1 'polypeptide(L)'
;MKQILAKPIQLSDQMMKAADEASSFKQECAELKAKTEKLAGILCQVARASSDLYERPTHHIIDDTEQMLDQAFSLVLKCRVNGITKRVFTIIPSISDVS
;
A
#
# COMPACT_ATOMS: atom_id res chain seq x y z
N MET A 1 -11.20 -10.66 -19.82
CA MET A 1 -9.86 -10.72 -19.17
C MET A 1 -9.10 -9.39 -19.15
N LYS A 2 -8.74 -8.76 -20.30
CA LYS A 2 -7.92 -7.53 -20.31
C LYS A 2 -8.43 -6.37 -19.43
N GLN A 3 -9.76 -6.21 -19.33
CA GLN A 3 -10.38 -5.17 -18.48
C GLN A 3 -10.33 -5.48 -16.98
N ILE A 4 -10.32 -6.76 -16.59
CA ILE A 4 -10.38 -7.18 -15.17
C ILE A 4 -9.04 -6.89 -14.47
N LEU A 5 -7.93 -7.06 -15.19
CA LEU A 5 -6.58 -6.81 -14.65
C LEU A 5 -6.18 -5.32 -14.69
N ALA A 6 -6.89 -4.49 -15.46
CA ALA A 6 -6.56 -3.08 -15.59
C ALA A 6 -6.68 -2.34 -14.25
N LYS A 7 -7.72 -2.66 -13.46
CA LYS A 7 -7.96 -2.01 -12.17
C LYS A 7 -6.89 -2.37 -11.11
N PRO A 8 -6.53 -3.65 -10.86
CA PRO A 8 -5.42 -4.02 -9.98
C PRO A 8 -4.06 -3.41 -10.37
N ILE A 9 -3.77 -3.32 -11.68
CA ILE A 9 -2.55 -2.70 -12.18
C ILE A 9 -2.55 -1.20 -11.86
N GLN A 10 -3.62 -0.49 -12.18
CA GLN A 10 -3.75 0.94 -11.89
C GLN A 10 -3.69 1.23 -10.38
N LEU A 11 -4.22 0.32 -9.54
CA LEU A 11 -4.18 0.46 -8.09
C LEU A 11 -2.77 0.28 -7.54
N SER A 12 -2.03 -0.68 -8.09
CA SER A 12 -0.62 -0.90 -7.77
C SER A 12 0.21 0.36 -8.09
N ASP A 13 -0.02 1.00 -9.25
CA ASP A 13 0.67 2.24 -9.62
C ASP A 13 0.35 3.41 -8.69
N GLN A 14 -0.92 3.58 -8.32
CA GLN A 14 -1.33 4.63 -7.38
C GLN A 14 -0.72 4.42 -5.99
N MET A 15 -0.64 3.16 -5.54
CA MET A 15 -0.05 2.81 -4.28
C MET A 15 1.45 3.06 -4.23
N MET A 16 2.19 2.75 -5.31
CA MET A 16 3.60 3.09 -5.42
C MET A 16 3.83 4.60 -5.34
N LYS A 17 3.02 5.41 -6.05
CA LYS A 17 3.07 6.88 -5.97
C LYS A 17 2.77 7.39 -4.56
N ALA A 18 1.74 6.85 -3.91
CA ALA A 18 1.40 7.25 -2.55
C ALA A 18 2.48 6.86 -1.52
N ALA A 19 3.17 5.74 -1.74
CA ALA A 19 4.29 5.31 -0.89
C ALA A 19 5.51 6.25 -1.05
N ASP A 20 5.77 6.76 -2.25
CA ASP A 20 6.83 7.76 -2.49
C ASP A 20 6.55 9.09 -1.79
N GLU A 21 5.29 9.42 -1.61
CA GLU A 21 4.85 10.65 -0.94
C GLU A 21 4.72 10.51 0.59
N ALA A 22 5.04 9.34 1.16
CA ALA A 22 4.90 9.08 2.58
C ALA A 22 5.85 9.96 3.44
N SER A 23 5.29 10.67 4.41
CA SER A 23 6.05 11.51 5.35
C SER A 23 6.42 10.76 6.64
N SER A 24 5.71 9.68 6.94
CA SER A 24 5.90 8.80 8.11
C SER A 24 6.01 7.33 7.68
N PHE A 25 6.62 6.47 8.52
CA PHE A 25 6.80 5.04 8.21
C PHE A 25 7.45 4.77 6.84
N LYS A 26 8.49 5.55 6.51
CA LYS A 26 9.11 5.58 5.17
C LYS A 26 9.75 4.26 4.77
N GLN A 27 10.36 3.55 5.72
CA GLN A 27 11.01 2.28 5.46
C GLN A 27 9.96 1.20 5.14
N GLU A 28 8.88 1.17 5.91
CA GLU A 28 7.75 0.27 5.71
C GLU A 28 7.02 0.57 4.40
N CYS A 29 6.82 1.86 4.06
CA CYS A 29 6.27 2.28 2.78
C CYS A 29 7.16 1.87 1.60
N ALA A 30 8.49 1.98 1.74
CA ALA A 30 9.44 1.56 0.71
C ALA A 30 9.45 0.03 0.51
N GLU A 31 9.39 -0.75 1.59
CA GLU A 31 9.29 -2.21 1.50
C GLU A 31 7.96 -2.62 0.85
N LEU A 32 6.87 -1.96 1.23
CA LEU A 32 5.55 -2.22 0.66
C LEU A 32 5.51 -1.86 -0.82
N LYS A 33 6.11 -0.73 -1.22
CA LYS A 33 6.29 -0.35 -2.63
C LYS A 33 6.99 -1.44 -3.43
N ALA A 34 8.11 -1.96 -2.94
CA ALA A 34 8.88 -3.00 -3.64
C ALA A 34 8.07 -4.29 -3.84
N LYS A 35 7.24 -4.68 -2.86
CA LYS A 35 6.33 -5.83 -2.99
C LYS A 35 5.22 -5.54 -4.02
N THR A 36 4.64 -4.35 -4.00
CA THR A 36 3.60 -3.92 -4.95
C THR A 36 4.14 -3.85 -6.39
N GLU A 37 5.37 -3.39 -6.59
CA GLU A 37 6.02 -3.38 -7.92
C GLU A 37 6.15 -4.79 -8.50
N LYS A 38 6.61 -5.75 -7.67
CA LYS A 38 6.69 -7.16 -8.07
C LYS A 38 5.32 -7.72 -8.44
N LEU A 39 4.28 -7.37 -7.68
CA LEU A 39 2.91 -7.80 -7.93
C LEU A 39 2.35 -7.20 -9.24
N ALA A 40 2.55 -5.90 -9.48
CA ALA A 40 2.18 -5.25 -10.73
C ALA A 40 2.83 -5.92 -11.94
N GLY A 41 4.12 -6.30 -11.82
CA GLY A 41 4.84 -7.06 -12.82
C GLY A 41 4.20 -8.41 -13.14
N ILE A 42 3.70 -9.13 -12.13
CA ILE A 42 2.97 -10.40 -12.31
C ILE A 42 1.61 -10.15 -12.96
N LEU A 43 0.84 -9.16 -12.50
CA LEU A 43 -0.46 -8.81 -13.08
C LEU A 43 -0.35 -8.44 -14.57
N CYS A 44 0.72 -7.73 -14.94
CA CYS A 44 1.01 -7.41 -16.34
C CYS A 44 1.35 -8.65 -17.16
N GLN A 45 2.11 -9.60 -16.61
CA GLN A 45 2.40 -10.88 -17.27
C GLN A 45 1.14 -11.71 -17.47
N VAL A 46 0.28 -11.80 -16.45
CA VAL A 46 -1.01 -12.48 -16.52
C VAL A 46 -1.91 -11.80 -17.56
N ALA A 47 -1.99 -10.47 -17.60
CA ALA A 47 -2.79 -9.75 -18.58
C ALA A 47 -2.35 -10.04 -20.03
N ARG A 48 -1.04 -10.18 -20.25
CA ARG A 48 -0.46 -10.53 -21.55
C ARG A 48 -0.71 -12.00 -21.93
N ALA A 49 -0.65 -12.92 -20.96
CA ALA A 49 -0.88 -14.36 -21.19
C ALA A 49 -2.37 -14.75 -21.24
N SER A 50 -3.25 -13.91 -20.67
CA SER A 50 -4.70 -14.19 -20.55
C SER A 50 -5.46 -14.22 -21.88
N SER A 51 -4.82 -13.94 -23.02
CA SER A 51 -5.40 -14.20 -24.33
C SER A 51 -5.52 -15.69 -24.66
N ASP A 52 -4.83 -16.58 -23.94
CA ASP A 52 -4.71 -18.02 -24.27
C ASP A 52 -5.17 -19.02 -23.19
N LEU A 53 -5.58 -18.61 -21.98
CA LEU A 53 -5.78 -19.53 -20.84
C LEU A 53 -7.11 -19.38 -20.08
N TYR A 54 -7.77 -20.55 -19.89
CA TYR A 54 -9.09 -20.79 -19.28
C TYR A 54 -9.33 -20.18 -17.88
N GLU A 55 -10.60 -19.93 -17.58
CA GLU A 55 -11.07 -18.69 -16.93
C GLU A 55 -11.52 -18.72 -15.45
N ARG A 56 -11.49 -19.84 -14.70
CA ARG A 56 -12.22 -19.90 -13.41
C ARG A 56 -11.43 -19.66 -12.12
N PRO A 57 -10.22 -20.23 -11.91
CA PRO A 57 -9.44 -19.96 -10.68
C PRO A 57 -8.86 -18.54 -10.66
N THR A 58 -8.65 -17.96 -11.84
CA THR A 58 -7.92 -16.71 -12.02
C THR A 58 -8.71 -15.50 -11.53
N HIS A 59 -10.05 -15.50 -11.64
CA HIS A 59 -10.86 -14.35 -11.27
C HIS A 59 -10.85 -14.08 -9.76
N HIS A 60 -11.07 -15.12 -8.96
CA HIS A 60 -11.07 -14.99 -7.49
C HIS A 60 -9.72 -14.52 -6.95
N ILE A 61 -8.61 -15.05 -7.52
CA ILE A 61 -7.25 -14.62 -7.14
C ILE A 61 -7.03 -13.15 -7.51
N ILE A 62 -7.55 -12.69 -8.65
CA ILE A 62 -7.46 -11.28 -9.05
C ILE A 62 -8.28 -10.40 -8.11
N ASP A 63 -9.50 -10.79 -7.78
CA ASP A 63 -10.37 -10.03 -6.87
C ASP A 63 -9.76 -9.95 -5.46
N ASP A 64 -9.22 -11.05 -4.94
CA ASP A 64 -8.51 -11.07 -3.66
C ASP A 64 -7.27 -10.16 -3.69
N THR A 65 -6.53 -10.18 -4.81
CA THR A 65 -5.37 -9.30 -5.01
C THR A 65 -5.79 -7.83 -5.04
N GLU A 66 -6.90 -7.51 -5.69
CA GLU A 66 -7.46 -6.16 -5.73
C GLU A 66 -7.86 -5.69 -4.32
N GLN A 67 -8.56 -6.52 -3.55
CA GLN A 67 -8.99 -6.19 -2.19
C GLN A 67 -7.79 -5.97 -1.26
N MET A 68 -6.76 -6.82 -1.34
CA MET A 68 -5.54 -6.65 -0.55
C MET A 68 -4.78 -5.37 -0.93
N LEU A 69 -4.72 -5.04 -2.23
CA LEU A 69 -4.13 -3.78 -2.70
C LEU A 69 -4.91 -2.55 -2.20
N ASP A 70 -6.24 -2.59 -2.21
CA ASP A 70 -7.09 -1.51 -1.67
C ASP A 70 -6.88 -1.28 -0.17
N GLN A 71 -6.78 -2.38 0.59
CA GLN A 71 -6.49 -2.34 2.02
C GLN A 71 -5.11 -1.76 2.30
N ALA A 72 -4.09 -2.22 1.56
CA ALA A 72 -2.73 -1.75 1.71
C ALA A 72 -2.59 -0.28 1.29
N PHE A 73 -3.24 0.13 0.20
CA PHE A 73 -3.28 1.52 -0.24
C PHE A 73 -3.91 2.45 0.81
N SER A 74 -5.00 2.02 1.44
CA SER A 74 -5.65 2.77 2.52
C SER A 74 -4.73 2.97 3.74
N LEU A 75 -3.78 2.07 3.99
CA LEU A 75 -2.76 2.22 5.03
C LEU A 75 -1.67 3.20 4.59
N VAL A 76 -1.17 3.10 3.36
CA VAL A 76 -0.16 4.01 2.80
C VAL A 76 -0.68 5.45 2.75
N LEU A 77 -1.96 5.66 2.44
CA LEU A 77 -2.58 6.99 2.49
C LEU A 77 -2.52 7.61 3.90
N LYS A 78 -2.60 6.80 4.96
CA LYS A 78 -2.44 7.28 6.35
C LYS A 78 -0.99 7.65 6.67
N CYS A 79 -0.01 7.08 5.96
CA CYS A 79 1.41 7.46 6.11
C CYS A 79 1.73 8.83 5.49
N ARG A 80 0.89 9.32 4.56
CA ARG A 80 0.92 10.69 3.99
C ARG A 80 0.25 11.70 4.92
N VAL A 81 -0.88 11.32 5.52
CA VAL A 81 -1.63 12.16 6.46
C VAL A 81 -1.06 11.94 7.86
N ASN A 82 0.06 12.60 8.20
CA ASN A 82 0.32 13.13 9.55
C ASN A 82 1.67 13.87 9.63
N GLY A 83 1.58 15.19 9.54
CA GLY A 83 2.53 16.10 10.19
C GLY A 83 2.15 16.42 11.64
N ILE A 84 1.05 15.86 12.18
CA ILE A 84 0.49 16.23 13.49
C ILE A 84 -0.14 15.02 14.21
N THR A 85 0.59 13.93 14.42
CA THR A 85 0.30 13.14 15.64
C THR A 85 0.89 13.92 16.81
N LYS A 86 0.00 14.40 17.67
CA LYS A 86 0.32 15.12 18.92
C LYS A 86 1.55 14.52 19.58
N ARG A 87 2.66 15.27 19.64
CA ARG A 87 3.67 15.04 20.68
C ARG A 87 2.95 15.25 22.00
N VAL A 88 2.54 14.16 22.63
CA VAL A 88 2.22 14.19 24.06
C VAL A 88 3.57 14.24 24.76
N PHE A 89 4.13 15.44 24.88
CA PHE A 89 5.15 15.68 25.88
C PHE A 89 4.44 15.67 27.23
N THR A 90 4.49 14.55 27.93
CA THR A 90 4.21 14.53 29.36
C THR A 90 5.37 15.25 30.04
N ILE A 91 5.26 16.58 30.18
CA ILE A 91 6.11 17.34 31.10
C ILE A 91 5.58 17.02 32.50
N ILE A 92 6.28 16.17 33.24
CA ILE A 92 6.08 16.07 34.69
C ILE A 92 7.06 17.09 35.31
N PRO A 93 6.60 18.22 35.87
CA PRO A 93 7.46 19.02 36.72
C PRO A 93 7.47 18.33 38.10
N SER A 94 8.38 17.39 38.34
CA SER A 94 8.70 17.02 39.72
C SER A 94 9.64 18.09 40.25
N ILE A 95 9.01 19.09 40.89
CA ILE A 95 9.65 20.11 41.70
C ILE A 95 10.65 19.43 42.64
N SER A 96 11.92 19.80 42.51
CA SER A 96 12.92 19.52 43.53
C SER A 96 12.75 20.56 44.63
N ASP A 97 11.97 20.26 45.66
CA ASP A 97 12.05 20.99 46.92
C ASP A 97 13.01 20.24 47.84
N VAL A 98 14.22 20.79 47.91
CA VAL A 98 15.19 20.55 48.96
C VAL A 98 14.85 21.51 50.09
N SER A 99 14.46 21.00 51.25
CA SER A 99 14.68 21.61 52.57
C SER A 99 14.53 20.57 53.66
#